data_AF-A0A960F268-F1
#
_entry.id   AF-A0A960F268-F1
#
_cell.length_a   1.000
_cell.length_b   1.000
_cell.length_c   1.000
_cell.angle_alpha   90.00
_cell.angle_beta   90.00
_cell.angle_gamma   90.00
#
_symmetry.space_group_name_H-M   'P 1'
#
loop_
_entity.id
_entity.type
_entity.pdbx_description
1 polymer ?
#
loop_
_entity_poly.entity_id
_entity_poly.type
_entity_poly.pdbx_seq_one_letter_code
_entity_poly.pdbx_strand_id
1 'polypeptide(L)'
;MRILVSEEIAPDALARLEASGHEVDVRLGLSHDELLDAVRGAHALIIRSATDVTADVIAAGVGLVVVGRAGIGLDNVDVEAATRQGV
;
A
#
# COMPACT_ATOMS: atom_id res chain seq x y z
N MET A 1 9.66 4.45 -8.87
CA MET A 1 8.55 4.80 -7.95
C MET A 1 8.74 4.03 -6.66
N ARG A 2 8.38 4.62 -5.51
CA ARG A 2 8.41 3.96 -4.21
C ARG A 2 7.12 3.15 -3.99
N ILE A 3 7.26 1.87 -3.66
CA ILE A 3 6.18 0.93 -3.38
C ILE A 3 6.29 0.51 -1.91
N LEU A 4 5.29 0.86 -1.11
CA LEU A 4 5.21 0.40 0.28
C LEU A 4 4.53 -0.97 0.32
N VAL A 5 5.15 -1.93 1.01
CA VAL A 5 4.57 -3.26 1.27
C VAL A 5 4.43 -3.41 2.79
N SER A 6 3.18 -3.40 3.29
CA SER A 6 2.91 -3.41 4.73
C SER A 6 2.79 -4.81 5.35
N GLU A 7 2.70 -5.84 4.50
CA GLU A 7 2.45 -7.22 4.91
C GLU A 7 3.29 -8.22 4.09
N GLU A 8 3.48 -9.42 4.64
CA GLU A 8 4.24 -10.47 3.96
C GLU A 8 3.53 -10.94 2.69
N ILE A 9 4.21 -10.76 1.55
CA ILE A 9 3.80 -11.28 0.24
C ILE A 9 4.86 -12.24 -0.30
N ALA A 10 4.55 -12.95 -1.39
CA ALA A 10 5.48 -13.89 -2.00
C ALA A 10 6.82 -13.21 -2.36
N PRO A 11 7.98 -13.80 -2.01
CA PRO A 11 9.29 -13.23 -2.32
C PRO A 11 9.52 -12.96 -3.82
N ASP A 12 8.96 -13.82 -4.68
CA ASP A 12 9.02 -13.64 -6.13
C ASP A 12 8.28 -12.38 -6.60
N ALA A 13 7.21 -11.98 -5.90
CA ALA A 13 6.52 -10.72 -6.19
C ALA A 13 7.40 -9.51 -5.88
N LEU A 14 8.10 -9.52 -4.74
CA LEU A 14 9.06 -8.45 -4.38
C LEU A 14 10.17 -8.35 -5.42
N ALA A 15 10.78 -9.48 -5.77
CA ALA A 15 11.87 -9.54 -6.76
C ALA A 15 11.43 -8.99 -8.13
N ARG A 16 10.18 -9.26 -8.56
CA ARG A 16 9.64 -8.73 -9.82
C ARG A 16 9.41 -7.21 -9.78
N LEU A 17 8.99 -6.67 -8.65
CA LEU A 17 8.83 -5.21 -8.47
C LEU A 17 10.20 -4.52 -8.52
N GLU A 18 11.19 -5.04 -7.80
CA GLU A 18 12.56 -4.52 -7.81
C GLU A 18 13.19 -4.62 -9.20
N ALA A 19 13.04 -5.77 -9.88
CA ALA A 19 13.53 -5.97 -11.25
C ALA A 19 12.89 -5.02 -12.28
N SER A 20 11.71 -4.48 -11.98
CA SER A 20 11.03 -3.47 -12.80
C SER A 20 11.53 -2.03 -12.52
N GLY A 21 12.53 -1.86 -11.64
CA GLY A 21 13.12 -0.56 -11.31
C GLY A 21 12.37 0.23 -10.23
N HIS A 22 11.51 -0.44 -9.45
CA HIS A 22 10.83 0.18 -8.32
C HIS A 22 11.67 0.11 -7.05
N GLU A 23 11.54 1.12 -6.19
CA GLU A 23 12.06 1.11 -4.83
C GLU A 23 11.01 0.42 -3.96
N VAL A 24 11.30 -0.79 -3.50
CA VAL A 24 10.38 -1.58 -2.67
C VAL A 24 10.73 -1.37 -1.20
N ASP A 25 9.84 -0.70 -0.46
CA ASP A 25 9.95 -0.45 0.98
C ASP A 25 9.05 -1.44 1.72
N VAL A 26 9.65 -2.48 2.29
CA VAL A 26 8.93 -3.50 3.06
C VAL A 26 8.93 -3.13 4.54
N ARG A 27 7.75 -2.86 5.10
CA ARG A 27 7.57 -2.52 6.52
C ARG A 27 6.42 -3.31 7.11
N LEU A 28 6.75 -4.34 7.87
CA LEU A 28 5.76 -5.28 8.38
C LEU A 28 5.22 -4.86 9.74
N GLY A 29 3.96 -5.17 10.00
CA GLY A 29 3.36 -5.03 11.33
C GLY A 29 3.21 -3.58 11.80
N LEU A 30 3.07 -2.65 10.85
CA LEU A 30 2.82 -1.24 11.17
C LEU A 30 1.50 -1.08 11.92
N SER A 31 1.53 -0.28 12.98
CA SER A 31 0.31 0.32 13.53
C SER A 31 -0.30 1.32 12.56
N HIS A 32 -1.54 1.73 12.84
CA HIS A 32 -2.25 2.74 12.03
C HIS A 32 -1.44 4.03 11.88
N ASP A 33 -0.91 4.56 12.97
CA ASP A 33 -0.13 5.81 12.95
C ASP A 33 1.17 5.66 12.18
N GLU A 34 1.86 4.51 12.31
CA GLU A 34 3.07 4.24 11.54
C GLU A 34 2.77 4.05 10.04
N LEU A 35 1.60 3.52 9.69
CA LEU A 35 1.14 3.42 8.30
C LEU A 35 0.89 4.80 7.70
N LEU A 36 0.25 5.71 8.45
CA LEU A 36 0.03 7.10 8.04
C LEU A 36 1.33 7.84 7.73
N ASP A 37 2.40 7.53 8.46
CA ASP A 37 3.72 8.10 8.20
C ASP A 37 4.45 7.38 7.06
N ALA A 38 4.39 6.05 7.01
CA ALA A 38 5.08 5.25 6.01
C ALA A 38 4.53 5.47 4.59
N VAL A 39 3.22 5.69 4.44
CA VAL A 39 2.56 5.87 3.13
C VAL A 39 2.92 7.21 2.49
N ARG A 40 3.41 8.19 3.25
CA ARG A 40 3.83 9.49 2.71
C ARG A 40 4.96 9.30 1.69
N GLY A 41 4.78 9.84 0.48
CA GLY A 41 5.72 9.70 -0.62
C GLY A 41 5.75 8.31 -1.28
N ALA A 42 4.90 7.37 -0.86
CA ALA A 42 4.67 6.15 -1.60
C ALA A 42 3.78 6.43 -2.82
N HIS A 43 4.05 5.75 -3.93
CA HIS A 43 3.24 5.82 -5.15
C HIS A 43 2.31 4.60 -5.25
N ALA A 44 2.67 3.51 -4.60
CA ALA A 44 1.86 2.31 -4.51
C ALA A 44 1.90 1.77 -3.08
N LEU A 45 0.79 1.20 -2.64
CA LEU A 45 0.67 0.47 -1.37
C LEU A 45 0.20 -0.96 -1.67
N ILE A 46 0.95 -1.95 -1.18
CA ILE A 46 0.59 -3.37 -1.25
C ILE A 46 0.28 -3.88 0.15
N ILE A 47 -0.93 -4.39 0.33
CA ILE A 47 -1.44 -4.94 1.58
C ILE A 47 -1.89 -6.39 1.41
N ARG A 48 -2.26 -7.04 2.52
CA ARG A 48 -3.05 -8.27 2.53
C ARG A 48 -4.34 -8.09 3.32
N SER A 49 -4.45 -8.70 4.49
CA SER A 49 -5.71 -8.78 5.24
C SER A 49 -5.62 -8.11 6.61
N ALA A 50 -4.43 -7.79 7.09
CA ALA A 50 -4.23 -7.17 8.40
C ALA A 50 -4.19 -5.64 8.34
N THR A 51 -3.74 -5.06 7.22
CA THR A 51 -3.67 -3.60 7.07
C THR A 51 -5.03 -3.06 6.62
N ASP A 52 -5.63 -2.15 7.39
CA ASP A 52 -6.81 -1.41 6.96
C ASP A 52 -6.39 -0.13 6.23
N VAL A 53 -6.81 0.00 4.97
CA VAL A 53 -6.55 1.18 4.13
C VAL A 53 -7.78 2.07 4.17
N THR A 54 -7.88 2.83 5.24
CA THR A 54 -8.95 3.80 5.52
C THR A 54 -8.74 5.11 4.76
N ALA A 55 -9.77 5.97 4.74
CA ALA A 55 -9.74 7.26 4.04
C ALA A 55 -8.57 8.18 4.43
N ASP A 56 -8.15 8.16 5.70
CA ASP A 56 -7.02 8.95 6.21
C ASP A 56 -5.66 8.38 5.77
N VAL A 57 -5.52 7.06 5.65
CA VAL A 57 -4.33 6.43 5.02
C VAL A 57 -4.19 6.86 3.57
N ILE A 58 -5.30 6.83 2.82
CA ILE A 58 -5.32 7.25 1.42
C ILE A 58 -4.97 8.75 1.33
N ALA A 59 -5.57 9.59 2.18
CA ALA A 59 -5.28 11.03 2.21
C ALA A 59 -3.83 11.37 2.62
N ALA A 60 -3.22 10.59 3.51
CA ALA A 60 -1.81 10.75 3.89
C ALA A 60 -0.85 10.36 2.76
N GLY A 61 -1.26 9.45 1.88
CA GLY A 61 -0.52 9.00 0.69
C GLY A 61 -0.51 10.04 -0.43
N VAL A 62 0.03 11.23 -0.19
CA VAL A 62 0.14 12.28 -1.22
C VAL A 62 1.02 11.77 -2.37
N GLY A 63 0.39 11.47 -3.51
CA GLY A 63 1.04 10.87 -4.69
C GLY A 63 0.82 9.36 -4.84
N LEU A 64 0.05 8.73 -3.96
CA LEU A 64 -0.44 7.36 -4.11
C LEU A 64 -1.32 7.29 -5.36
N VAL A 65 -1.05 6.33 -6.25
CA VAL A 65 -1.80 6.14 -7.51
C VAL A 65 -2.38 4.73 -7.64
N VAL A 66 -2.05 3.83 -6.71
CA VAL A 66 -2.61 2.48 -6.69
C VAL A 66 -2.51 1.86 -5.29
N VAL A 67 -3.57 1.17 -4.89
CA VAL A 67 -3.57 0.24 -3.74
C VAL A 67 -3.85 -1.16 -4.25
N GLY A 68 -2.95 -2.10 -3.97
CA GLY A 68 -3.09 -3.51 -4.35
C GLY A 68 -3.23 -4.41 -3.13
N ARG A 69 -4.25 -5.27 -3.12
CA ARG A 69 -4.40 -6.32 -2.10
C ARG A 69 -3.96 -7.68 -2.65
N ALA A 70 -3.00 -8.32 -1.98
CA ALA A 70 -2.63 -9.71 -2.25
C ALA A 70 -3.64 -10.68 -1.59
N GLY A 71 -4.81 -10.80 -2.21
CA GLY A 71 -5.93 -11.62 -1.73
C GLY A 71 -7.18 -11.51 -2.61
N ILE A 72 -8.31 -11.99 -2.11
CA ILE A 72 -9.62 -11.86 -2.76
C ILE A 72 -10.40 -10.73 -2.07
N GLY A 73 -11.09 -9.91 -2.86
CA GLY A 73 -11.91 -8.81 -2.35
C GLY A 73 -11.09 -7.60 -1.91
N LEU A 74 -11.77 -6.58 -1.39
CA LEU A 74 -11.18 -5.29 -0.94
C LEU A 74 -11.82 -4.82 0.38
N ASP A 75 -12.17 -5.77 1.25
CA ASP A 75 -12.97 -5.52 2.46
C ASP A 75 -12.29 -4.58 3.47
N ASN A 76 -10.96 -4.53 3.44
CA ASN A 76 -10.09 -3.68 4.26
C ASN A 76 -9.55 -2.46 3.49
N VAL A 77 -10.25 -2.02 2.43
CA VAL A 77 -9.90 -0.83 1.66
C VAL A 77 -11.12 0.05 1.50
N ASP A 78 -11.00 1.34 1.84
CA ASP A 78 -12.02 2.34 1.54
C ASP A 78 -11.97 2.69 0.04
N VAL A 79 -12.62 1.84 -0.76
CA VAL A 79 -12.67 1.97 -2.23
C VAL A 79 -13.31 3.29 -2.66
N GLU A 80 -14.29 3.79 -1.90
CA GLU A 80 -14.91 5.09 -2.23
C GLU A 80 -13.93 6.25 -2.02
N ALA A 81 -13.17 6.24 -0.92
CA ALA A 81 -12.14 7.24 -0.68
C ALA A 81 -11.02 7.16 -1.73
N ALA A 82 -10.58 5.97 -2.10
CA ALA A 82 -9.59 5.76 -3.15
C ALA A 82 -10.09 6.34 -4.49
N THR A 83 -11.32 6.00 -4.87
CA THR A 83 -11.96 6.50 -6.11
C THR A 83 -12.05 8.02 -6.12
N ARG A 84 -12.43 8.67 -5.00
CA ARG A 84 -12.51 10.13 -4.90
C ARG A 84 -11.15 10.82 -5.02
N GLN A 85 -10.06 10.15 -4.65
CA GLN A 85 -8.70 10.68 -4.72
C GLN A 85 -7.95 10.27 -6.00
N GLY A 86 -8.57 9.46 -6.87
CA GLY A 86 -7.95 8.99 -8.10
C GLY A 86 -6.88 7.92 -7.88
N VAL A 87 -7.03 7.13 -6.82
CA VAL A 87 -6.18 5.99 -6.42
C VAL A 87 -6.81 4.68 -6.85
#